data_AF-A0A5B8C0Y6-F1
#
_entry.id   AF-A0A5B8C0Y6-F1
#
_cell.length_a   1.000
_cell.length_b   1.000
_cell.length_c   1.000
_cell.angle_alpha   90.00
_cell.angle_beta   90.00
_cell.angle_gamma   90.00
#
_symmetry.space_group_name_H-M   'P 1'
#
loop_
_entity.id
_entity.type
_entity.pdbx_description
1 polymer ?
#
loop_
_entity_poly.entity_id
_entity_poly.type
_entity_poly.pdbx_seq_one_letter_code
_entity_poly.pdbx_strand_id
1 'polypeptide(L)'
;MAIYLDTEDPMTSPELEVTATAPERWNGFEVPIATAPAFRAFIAAWQEMDPNGTWEPRGVSVSADGRLVYIDGDGTEDSWEVYGVTAGGESTYALDGWTWVDA
;
A
#
# COMPACT_ATOMS: atom_id res chain seq x y z
N MET A 1 13.74 -1.84 -1.81
CA MET A 1 13.71 -1.48 -0.37
C MET A 1 12.46 -2.12 0.20
N ALA A 2 12.50 -2.66 1.41
CA ALA A 2 11.32 -3.22 2.06
C ALA A 2 10.73 -2.17 3.01
N ILE A 3 9.43 -1.91 2.90
CA ILE A 3 8.69 -1.03 3.82
C ILE A 3 7.60 -1.86 4.50
N TYR A 4 7.48 -1.74 5.82
CA TYR A 4 6.41 -2.34 6.60
C TYR A 4 5.34 -1.28 6.85
N LEU A 5 4.06 -1.58 6.59
CA LEU A 5 2.96 -0.64 6.80
C LEU A 5 2.07 -1.08 7.95
N ASP A 6 1.74 -0.12 8.82
CA ASP A 6 0.79 -0.22 9.94
C ASP A 6 0.85 -1.53 10.74
N THR A 7 1.90 -1.69 11.56
CA THR A 7 2.15 -2.93 12.28
C THR A 7 2.51 -2.70 13.74
N GLU A 8 1.89 -3.49 14.63
CA GLU A 8 2.27 -3.61 16.04
C GLU A 8 3.51 -4.52 16.26
N ASP A 9 3.94 -5.31 15.26
CA ASP A 9 5.11 -6.19 15.32
C ASP A 9 5.87 -6.27 13.97
N PRO A 10 7.00 -5.55 13.81
CA PRO A 10 7.77 -5.52 12.57
C PRO A 10 8.43 -6.87 12.21
N MET A 11 8.50 -7.85 13.12
CA MET A 11 9.13 -9.14 12.85
C MET A 11 8.25 -10.12 12.06
N THR A 12 6.93 -9.94 12.09
CA THR A 12 5.96 -10.79 11.37
C THR A 12 5.29 -10.09 10.21
N SER A 13 5.57 -8.82 10.01
CA SER A 13 4.83 -8.00 9.06
C SER A 13 5.25 -8.30 7.62
N PRO A 14 4.29 -8.44 6.70
CA PRO A 14 4.58 -8.47 5.27
C PRO A 14 5.40 -7.25 4.84
N GLU A 15 6.29 -7.45 3.87
CA GLU A 15 7.05 -6.38 3.24
C GLU A 15 6.29 -5.84 2.03
N LEU A 16 6.11 -4.53 1.96
CA LEU A 16 5.68 -3.85 0.75
C LEU A 16 6.89 -3.65 -0.18
N GLU A 17 6.75 -4.11 -1.42
CA GLU A 17 7.67 -3.75 -2.49
C GLU A 17 7.45 -2.30 -2.91
N VAL A 18 8.48 -1.46 -2.74
CA VAL A 18 8.41 -0.03 -3.08
C VAL A 18 9.39 0.34 -4.18
N THR A 19 8.93 1.25 -5.03
CA THR A 19 9.72 1.85 -6.12
C THR A 19 10.59 3.01 -5.61
N ALA A 20 10.09 3.77 -4.64
CA ALA A 20 10.76 4.90 -3.99
C ALA A 20 9.98 5.32 -2.73
N THR A 21 10.44 6.39 -2.07
CA THR A 21 9.66 7.14 -1.08
C THR A 21 9.40 8.55 -1.58
N ALA A 22 8.23 9.09 -1.23
CA ALA A 22 7.85 10.45 -1.58
C ALA A 22 8.67 11.47 -0.76
N PRO A 23 8.94 12.67 -1.30
CA PRO A 23 9.65 13.73 -0.58
C PRO A 23 8.81 14.31 0.57
N GLU A 24 7.49 14.29 0.44
CA GLU A 24 6.55 14.59 1.53
C GLU A 24 6.51 13.47 2.57
N ARG A 25 6.20 13.87 3.82
CA ARG A 25 6.02 12.95 4.94
C ARG A 25 4.58 12.99 5.42
N TRP A 26 4.06 11.85 5.82
CA TRP A 26 2.75 11.73 6.45
C TRP A 26 2.91 11.50 7.95
N ASN A 27 2.39 12.39 8.80
CA ASN A 27 2.58 12.35 10.26
C ASN A 27 4.05 12.20 10.72
N GLY A 28 5.00 12.66 9.91
CA GLY A 28 6.42 12.51 10.20
C GLY A 28 7.03 11.20 9.71
N PHE A 29 6.31 10.34 9.00
CA PHE A 29 6.81 9.10 8.38
C PHE A 29 7.04 9.27 6.88
N GLU A 30 7.97 8.47 6.35
CA GLU A 30 8.18 8.41 4.89
C GLU A 30 6.96 7.76 4.22
N VAL A 31 6.60 8.26 3.04
CA VAL A 31 5.48 7.71 2.27
C VAL A 31 6.02 6.80 1.16
N PRO A 32 5.68 5.50 1.14
CA PRO A 32 6.13 4.57 0.12
C PRO A 32 5.43 4.89 -1.19
N ILE A 33 6.17 4.73 -2.28
CA ILE A 33 5.64 4.79 -3.64
C ILE A 33 5.66 3.37 -4.19
N ALA A 34 4.48 2.80 -4.47
CA ALA A 34 4.34 1.43 -4.95
C ALA A 34 3.41 1.36 -6.18
N THR A 35 3.46 0.23 -6.89
CA THR A 35 2.51 -0.07 -7.98
C THR A 35 1.27 -0.78 -7.41
N ALA A 36 0.16 -0.74 -8.15
CA ALA A 36 -1.06 -1.47 -7.74
C ALA A 36 -0.84 -2.99 -7.58
N PRO A 37 -0.06 -3.68 -8.44
CA PRO A 37 0.29 -5.09 -8.21
C PRO A 37 1.08 -5.33 -6.93
N ALA A 38 2.08 -4.49 -6.63
CA ALA A 38 2.87 -4.60 -5.41
C ALA A 38 2.00 -4.43 -4.16
N PHE A 39 1.10 -3.43 -4.18
CA PHE A 39 0.16 -3.21 -3.09
C PHE A 39 -0.82 -4.39 -2.93
N ARG A 40 -1.35 -4.95 -4.02
CA ARG A 40 -2.20 -6.15 -3.96
C ARG A 40 -1.48 -7.35 -3.34
N ALA A 41 -0.22 -7.58 -3.70
CA ALA A 41 0.58 -8.67 -3.14
C ALA A 41 0.81 -8.47 -1.64
N PHE A 42 1.06 -7.23 -1.21
CA PHE A 42 1.17 -6.86 0.19
C PHE A 42 -0.10 -7.16 0.99
N ILE A 43 -1.28 -6.76 0.49
CA ILE A 43 -2.58 -7.09 1.12
C ILE A 43 -2.80 -8.61 1.17
N ALA A 44 -2.37 -9.35 0.14
CA ALA A 44 -2.50 -10.81 0.12
C ALA A 44 -1.65 -11.49 1.20
N ALA A 45 -0.44 -11.00 1.44
CA ALA A 45 0.39 -11.49 2.52
C ALA A 45 -0.21 -11.19 3.90
N TRP A 46 -0.86 -10.03 4.07
CA TRP A 46 -1.60 -9.74 5.31
C TRP A 46 -2.80 -10.66 5.51
N GLN A 47 -3.57 -10.92 4.44
CA GLN A 47 -4.73 -11.82 4.49
C GLN A 47 -4.37 -13.22 5.00
N GLU A 48 -3.17 -13.74 4.70
CA GLU A 48 -2.71 -15.05 5.18
C GLU A 48 -2.59 -15.13 6.71
N MET A 49 -2.42 -13.99 7.38
CA MET A 49 -2.25 -13.88 8.83
C MET A 49 -3.45 -13.23 9.52
N ASP A 50 -4.55 -13.01 8.80
CA ASP A 50 -5.67 -12.22 9.27
C ASP A 50 -6.87 -13.09 9.70
N PRO A 51 -7.04 -13.35 11.00
CA PRO A 51 -8.18 -14.11 11.49
C PRO A 51 -9.51 -13.34 11.40
N ASN A 52 -9.48 -12.02 11.21
CA ASN A 52 -10.66 -11.16 11.20
C ASN A 52 -11.23 -10.97 9.79
N GLY A 53 -10.43 -11.22 8.75
CA GLY A 53 -10.84 -11.06 7.35
C GLY A 53 -10.97 -9.60 6.91
N THR A 54 -10.32 -8.68 7.62
CA THR A 54 -10.17 -7.27 7.26
C THR A 54 -9.34 -7.08 5.98
N TRP A 55 -8.28 -7.86 5.78
CA TRP A 55 -7.40 -7.72 4.62
C TRP A 55 -7.95 -8.48 3.40
N GLU A 56 -8.34 -7.74 2.35
CA GLU A 56 -9.02 -8.31 1.16
C GLU A 56 -8.34 -7.91 -0.16
N PRO A 57 -7.47 -8.76 -0.74
CA PRO A 57 -6.74 -8.47 -1.98
C PRO A 57 -7.63 -8.23 -3.20
N ARG A 58 -8.88 -8.71 -3.18
CA ARG A 58 -9.88 -8.44 -4.22
C ARG A 58 -10.44 -7.02 -4.12
N GLY A 59 -10.31 -6.37 -2.97
CA GLY A 59 -10.64 -4.97 -2.74
C GLY A 59 -9.70 -3.99 -3.42
N VAL A 60 -8.49 -4.42 -3.80
CA VAL A 60 -7.55 -3.60 -4.57
C VAL A 60 -8.01 -3.50 -6.02
N SER A 61 -8.19 -2.28 -6.52
CA SER A 61 -8.58 -2.00 -7.91
C SER A 61 -8.02 -0.68 -8.41
N VAL A 62 -8.00 -0.50 -9.73
CA VAL A 62 -7.68 0.79 -10.35
C VAL A 62 -8.94 1.28 -11.04
N SER A 63 -9.43 2.46 -10.67
CA SER A 63 -10.62 3.06 -11.25
C SER A 63 -10.37 3.54 -12.68
N ALA A 64 -11.45 3.88 -13.41
CA ALA A 64 -11.36 4.26 -14.81
C ALA A 64 -10.53 5.55 -15.07
N ASP A 65 -10.42 6.41 -14.06
CA ASP A 65 -9.57 7.61 -14.06
C ASP A 65 -8.13 7.35 -13.58
N GLY A 66 -7.78 6.10 -13.27
CA GLY A 66 -6.42 5.67 -12.94
C GLY A 66 -6.08 5.68 -11.45
N ARG A 67 -7.01 6.10 -10.58
CA ARG A 67 -6.82 6.11 -9.11
C ARG A 67 -6.71 4.67 -8.58
N LEU A 68 -5.79 4.45 -7.65
CA LEU A 68 -5.76 3.21 -6.87
C LEU A 68 -6.85 3.29 -5.80
N VAL A 69 -7.65 2.24 -5.68
CA VAL A 69 -8.70 2.12 -4.66
C VAL A 69 -8.51 0.80 -3.93
N TYR A 70 -8.65 0.83 -2.61
CA TYR A 70 -8.72 -0.34 -1.77
C TYR A 70 -9.97 -0.29 -0.90
N ILE A 71 -10.73 -1.38 -0.92
CA ILE A 71 -11.86 -1.58 -0.03
C ILE A 71 -11.56 -2.81 0.83
N ASP A 72 -11.48 -2.63 2.14
CA ASP A 72 -11.19 -3.71 3.08
C ASP A 72 -12.39 -4.66 3.27
N GLY A 73 -12.23 -5.72 4.07
CA GLY A 73 -13.28 -6.67 4.38
C GLY A 73 -14.46 -6.10 5.17
N ASP A 74 -14.27 -4.94 5.81
CA ASP A 74 -15.28 -4.21 6.57
C ASP A 74 -16.01 -3.14 5.71
N GLY A 75 -15.55 -2.92 4.48
CA GLY A 75 -16.10 -1.95 3.54
C GLY A 75 -15.54 -0.53 3.67
N THR A 76 -14.44 -0.35 4.40
CA THR A 76 -13.71 0.92 4.47
C THR A 76 -12.95 1.14 3.17
N GLU A 77 -13.03 2.35 2.61
CA GLU A 77 -12.35 2.72 1.37
C GLU A 77 -11.17 3.65 1.63
N ASP A 78 -10.03 3.29 1.06
CA ASP A 78 -8.88 4.18 0.86
C ASP A 78 -8.59 4.35 -0.64
N SER A 79 -8.08 5.52 -1.04
CA SER A 79 -7.79 5.79 -2.44
C SER A 79 -6.66 6.78 -2.64
N TRP A 80 -5.87 6.56 -3.70
CA TRP A 80 -4.68 7.34 -4.02
C TRP A 80 -4.62 7.70 -5.49
N GLU A 81 -4.37 8.98 -5.79
CA GLU A 81 -4.13 9.46 -7.15
C GLU A 81 -2.82 8.91 -7.71
N VAL A 82 -2.69 8.90 -9.05
CA VAL A 82 -1.45 8.52 -9.71
C VAL A 82 -0.35 9.49 -9.31
N TYR A 83 0.68 8.97 -8.64
CA TYR A 83 1.84 9.74 -8.23
C TYR A 83 2.88 9.87 -9.35
N GLY A 84 3.02 8.82 -10.15
CA GLY A 84 3.97 8.79 -11.25
C GLY A 84 3.84 7.53 -12.08
N VAL A 85 4.89 7.27 -12.87
CA VAL A 85 5.00 6.07 -13.70
C VAL A 85 6.39 5.48 -13.56
N THR A 86 6.48 4.15 -13.49
CA THR A 86 7.76 3.43 -13.57
C THR A 86 8.37 3.57 -14.97
N ALA A 87 9.65 3.24 -15.11
CA ALA A 87 10.29 3.18 -16.43
C ALA A 87 9.62 2.17 -17.39
N GLY A 88 8.90 1.18 -16.86
CA GLY A 88 8.10 0.21 -17.61
C GLY A 88 6.72 0.72 -18.03
N GLY A 89 6.31 1.92 -17.58
CA GLY A 89 5.02 2.51 -17.89
C GLY A 89 3.88 2.13 -16.93
N GLU A 90 4.19 1.50 -15.79
CA GLU A 90 3.19 1.20 -14.76
C GLU A 90 2.96 2.42 -13.87
N SER A 91 1.70 2.73 -13.56
CA SER A 91 1.37 3.79 -12.60
C SER A 91 1.87 3.44 -11.21
N THR A 92 2.38 4.44 -10.51
CA THR A 92 2.75 4.36 -9.09
C THR A 92 1.88 5.28 -8.24
N TYR A 93 1.79 4.95 -6.96
CA TYR A 93 0.91 5.59 -5.99
C TYR A 93 1.70 5.84 -4.71
N ALA A 94 1.62 7.05 -4.17
CA ALA A 94 2.14 7.37 -2.84
C ALA A 94 1.08 6.96 -1.82
N LEU A 95 1.36 5.95 -1.00
CA LEU A 95 0.36 5.36 -0.10
C LEU A 95 0.32 6.12 1.24
N ASP A 96 0.04 7.43 1.21
CA ASP A 96 -0.15 8.21 2.43
C ASP A 96 -1.37 7.72 3.23
N GLY A 97 -1.44 8.07 4.51
CA GLY A 97 -2.46 7.52 5.43
C GLY A 97 -2.13 6.14 6.01
N TRP A 98 -1.27 5.37 5.34
CA TRP A 98 -1.00 3.96 5.64
C TRP A 98 0.41 3.69 6.17
N THR A 99 1.11 4.72 6.67
CA THR A 99 2.58 4.69 6.74
C THR A 99 3.15 4.95 8.13
N TRP A 100 3.97 4.00 8.55
CA TRP A 100 5.07 4.17 9.51
C TRP A 100 6.30 3.53 8.86
N VAL A 101 7.42 4.26 8.80
CA VAL A 101 8.71 3.66 8.42
C VAL A 101 9.57 3.73 9.66
N ASP A 102 10.06 2.58 10.12
CA ASP A 102 10.99 2.54 11.24
C ASP A 102 12.30 3.21 10.78
N ALA A 103 12.76 4.18 11.57
CA ALA A 103 13.88 5.07 11.22
C ALA A 103 15.25 4.42 11.40
#